data_AF-A0A562REY7-F1
#
_entry.id   AF-A0A562REY7-F1
#
_cell.length_a   1.000
_cell.length_b   1.000
_cell.length_c   1.000
_cell.angle_alpha   90.00
_cell.angle_beta   90.00
_cell.angle_gamma   90.00
#
_symmetry.space_group_name_H-M   'P 1'
#
loop_
_entity.id
_entity.type
_entity.pdbx_description
1 polymer ?
#
loop_
_entity_poly.entity_id
_entity_poly.type
_entity_poly.pdbx_seq_one_letter_code
_entity_poly.pdbx_strand_id
1 'polypeptide(L)'
;MSVPIGIQTRAQDVVTATVLRNRLLVTTALAPLVLAVLPVLIPEPALAACTVTGTGTIGALNSGDVATCTGLGNTDHINATGGSNVTVNVGDGTATSLMPGAGIPAVVFDGTSNSNVTVNNQATVSNDSSAVLLSNGSNSNTVTIAAGALAEATGLAEAAIVIDNSNGNVVNIRGSAAGTGGGTIGLRLIGTSAGNVVTVYQGGSITGGHTGVEWLAGGNTLINAGRSPPASVWESSALRCRYRH
;
A
#
# COMPACT_ATOMS: atom_id res chain seq x y z
N MET A 1 -90.00 -18.49 43.54
CA MET A 1 -90.24 -17.43 42.54
C MET A 1 -89.26 -17.63 41.41
N SER A 2 -89.58 -17.69 40.11
CA SER A 2 -90.80 -17.92 39.36
C SER A 2 -90.34 -18.15 37.92
N VAL A 3 -90.69 -19.32 37.37
CA VAL A 3 -91.15 -19.57 35.98
C VAL A 3 -90.22 -19.31 34.77
N PRO A 4 -90.01 -20.33 33.89
CA PRO A 4 -89.53 -20.17 32.51
C PRO A 4 -90.70 -20.01 31.50
N ILE A 5 -90.55 -19.13 30.50
CA ILE A 5 -91.45 -18.92 29.33
C ILE A 5 -90.57 -18.33 28.21
N GLY A 6 -90.60 -18.68 26.91
CA GLY A 6 -91.37 -19.64 26.12
C GLY A 6 -91.11 -19.40 24.60
N ILE A 7 -91.10 -20.49 23.83
CA ILE A 7 -91.82 -20.73 22.55
C ILE A 7 -91.39 -20.02 21.24
N GLN A 8 -90.92 -20.88 20.31
CA GLN A 8 -91.13 -21.01 18.83
C GLN A 8 -91.30 -19.80 17.88
N THR A 9 -90.65 -19.88 16.70
CA THR A 9 -91.25 -20.37 15.42
C THR A 9 -90.26 -20.42 14.24
N ARG A 10 -90.52 -21.37 13.33
CA ARG A 10 -89.91 -21.66 12.01
C ARG A 10 -90.09 -20.53 10.98
N ALA A 11 -89.17 -20.47 10.00
CA ALA A 11 -89.37 -20.86 8.58
C ALA A 11 -88.12 -20.44 7.78
N GLN A 12 -87.30 -21.37 7.31
CA GLN A 12 -87.28 -21.82 5.90
C GLN A 12 -87.34 -20.67 4.89
N ASP A 13 -86.20 -20.37 4.26
CA ASP A 13 -86.23 -20.37 2.81
C ASP A 13 -84.99 -21.01 2.20
N VAL A 14 -85.27 -21.80 1.19
CA VAL A 14 -84.40 -22.72 0.47
C VAL A 14 -84.06 -22.06 -0.85
N VAL A 15 -82.77 -21.91 -1.18
CA VAL A 15 -82.38 -21.93 -2.60
C VAL A 15 -81.19 -22.86 -2.77
N THR A 16 -81.54 -24.06 -3.19
CA THR A 16 -80.67 -25.08 -3.75
C THR A 16 -80.17 -24.61 -5.13
N ALA A 17 -78.86 -24.63 -5.35
CA ALA A 17 -78.29 -24.75 -6.69
C ALA A 17 -77.13 -25.75 -6.64
N THR A 18 -77.49 -27.02 -6.84
CA THR A 18 -76.60 -28.14 -7.15
C THR A 18 -76.03 -27.95 -8.56
N VAL A 19 -74.89 -28.63 -8.85
CA VAL A 19 -74.24 -28.93 -10.16
C VAL A 19 -72.85 -28.25 -10.24
N LEU A 20 -71.70 -28.92 -10.43
CA LEU A 20 -71.37 -30.24 -10.94
C LEU A 20 -70.01 -30.70 -10.37
N ARG A 21 -69.87 -32.01 -10.12
CA ARG A 21 -68.62 -32.70 -9.79
C ARG A 21 -67.61 -32.55 -10.93
N ASN A 22 -66.35 -32.24 -10.61
CA ASN A 22 -65.24 -32.89 -11.29
C ASN A 22 -64.07 -33.14 -10.33
N ARG A 23 -63.70 -34.41 -10.24
CA ARG A 23 -62.56 -34.93 -9.49
C ARG A 23 -61.27 -34.36 -10.09
N LEU A 24 -60.41 -33.79 -9.26
CA LEU A 24 -58.97 -33.93 -9.43
C LEU A 24 -58.30 -33.87 -8.06
N LEU A 25 -57.95 -35.04 -7.52
CA LEU A 25 -56.95 -35.12 -6.46
C LEU A 25 -55.62 -34.70 -7.08
N VAL A 26 -55.03 -33.62 -6.58
CA VAL A 26 -53.61 -33.34 -6.78
C VAL A 26 -52.99 -33.17 -5.40
N THR A 27 -52.38 -34.25 -4.95
CA THR A 27 -51.37 -34.25 -3.89
C THR A 27 -50.20 -33.38 -4.34
N THR A 28 -49.97 -32.24 -3.69
CA THR A 28 -48.69 -31.52 -3.81
C THR A 28 -47.93 -31.65 -2.49
N ALA A 29 -46.79 -32.33 -2.61
CA ALA A 29 -45.82 -32.54 -1.56
C ALA A 29 -45.06 -31.25 -1.23
N LEU A 30 -44.51 -31.21 -0.02
CA LEU A 30 -43.62 -30.19 0.53
C LEU A 30 -42.47 -29.81 -0.41
N ALA A 31 -42.15 -28.52 -0.42
CA ALA A 31 -40.79 -28.04 -0.60
C ALA A 31 -40.54 -26.88 0.39
N PRO A 32 -39.62 -27.00 1.36
CA PRO A 32 -39.15 -25.84 2.10
C PRO A 32 -38.30 -24.99 1.15
N LEU A 33 -38.63 -23.70 1.09
CA LEU A 33 -37.84 -22.68 0.42
C LEU A 33 -36.46 -22.62 1.10
N VAL A 34 -35.46 -23.29 0.54
CA VAL A 34 -34.07 -23.02 0.88
C VAL A 34 -33.74 -21.67 0.25
N LEU A 35 -33.75 -20.61 1.06
CA LEU A 35 -33.04 -19.38 0.72
C LEU A 35 -31.57 -19.75 0.57
N ALA A 36 -31.14 -20.02 -0.67
CA ALA A 36 -29.74 -20.00 -1.02
C ALA A 36 -29.26 -18.58 -0.72
N VAL A 37 -28.53 -18.42 0.39
CA VAL A 37 -27.72 -17.23 0.64
C VAL A 37 -26.80 -17.11 -0.57
N LEU A 38 -27.08 -16.15 -1.46
CA LEU A 38 -26.09 -15.77 -2.46
C LEU A 38 -24.81 -15.46 -1.67
N PRO A 39 -23.67 -16.09 -1.97
CA PRO A 39 -22.41 -15.62 -1.43
C PRO A 39 -22.26 -14.20 -1.98
N VAL A 40 -22.46 -13.22 -1.11
CA VAL A 40 -22.09 -11.85 -1.41
C VAL A 40 -20.59 -11.94 -1.68
N LEU A 41 -20.16 -11.74 -2.93
CA LEU A 41 -18.76 -11.50 -3.26
C LEU A 41 -18.39 -10.15 -2.64
N ILE A 42 -18.26 -10.12 -1.31
CA ILE A 42 -17.50 -9.09 -0.65
C ILE A 42 -16.06 -9.43 -1.01
N PRO A 43 -15.31 -8.55 -1.70
CA PRO A 43 -13.90 -8.79 -1.91
C PRO A 43 -13.26 -9.00 -0.53
N GLU A 44 -12.77 -10.22 -0.29
CA GLU A 44 -11.99 -10.49 0.91
C GLU A 44 -10.79 -9.53 0.91
N PRO A 45 -10.45 -8.90 2.05
CA PRO A 45 -9.24 -8.09 2.11
C PRO A 45 -8.06 -8.94 1.66
N ALA A 46 -7.31 -8.44 0.67
CA ALA A 46 -6.13 -9.13 0.16
C ALA A 46 -5.23 -9.50 1.34
N LEU A 47 -5.00 -10.81 1.51
CA LEU A 47 -4.06 -11.32 2.50
C LEU A 47 -2.70 -10.68 2.21
N ALA A 48 -2.04 -10.17 3.26
CA ALA A 48 -0.70 -9.64 3.11
C ALA A 48 0.24 -10.71 2.55
N ALA A 49 0.81 -10.43 1.40
CA ALA A 49 1.81 -11.29 0.78
C ALA A 49 2.75 -10.49 -0.10
N CYS A 50 4.04 -10.79 0.04
CA CYS A 50 5.06 -10.47 -0.94
C CYS A 50 5.39 -11.73 -1.76
N THR A 51 5.33 -11.62 -3.09
CA THR A 51 5.62 -12.72 -4.01
C THR A 51 6.74 -12.33 -4.96
N VAL A 52 7.51 -13.32 -5.40
CA VAL A 52 8.58 -13.14 -6.40
C VAL A 52 8.21 -13.89 -7.66
N THR A 53 8.21 -13.18 -8.79
CA THR A 53 8.27 -13.78 -10.11
C THR A 53 9.72 -13.76 -10.55
N GLY A 54 10.37 -14.93 -10.57
CA GLY A 54 11.80 -15.02 -10.82
C GLY A 54 12.43 -16.25 -10.18
N THR A 55 13.74 -16.20 -9.99
CA THR A 55 14.53 -17.31 -9.42
C THR A 55 14.96 -17.08 -7.97
N GLY A 56 14.93 -15.84 -7.51
CA GLY A 56 15.28 -15.46 -6.15
C GLY A 56 14.13 -15.58 -5.17
N THR A 57 14.33 -14.96 -4.02
CA THR A 57 13.37 -14.91 -2.91
C THR A 57 13.28 -13.48 -2.37
N ILE A 58 12.28 -13.17 -1.54
CA ILE A 58 12.08 -11.78 -1.06
C ILE A 58 13.33 -11.20 -0.38
N GLY A 59 14.06 -11.98 0.43
CA GLY A 59 15.31 -11.53 1.08
C GLY A 59 16.58 -11.65 0.21
N ALA A 60 16.47 -12.14 -1.03
CA ALA A 60 17.60 -12.34 -1.94
C ALA A 60 17.09 -12.42 -3.40
N LEU A 61 16.76 -11.27 -3.98
CA LEU A 61 16.33 -11.15 -5.37
C LEU A 61 17.52 -11.24 -6.32
N ASN A 62 17.34 -11.99 -7.41
CA ASN A 62 18.28 -12.16 -8.50
C ASN A 62 17.99 -11.19 -9.65
N SER A 63 18.93 -11.12 -10.60
CA SER A 63 18.76 -10.27 -11.78
C SER A 63 17.50 -10.65 -12.58
N GLY A 64 16.68 -9.65 -12.91
CA GLY A 64 15.41 -9.83 -13.64
C GLY A 64 14.23 -10.26 -12.77
N ASP A 65 14.41 -10.47 -11.46
CA ASP A 65 13.31 -10.82 -10.56
C ASP A 65 12.35 -9.65 -10.37
N VAL A 66 11.06 -9.97 -10.19
CA VAL A 66 10.01 -9.01 -9.84
C VAL A 66 9.37 -9.40 -8.51
N ALA A 67 9.60 -8.61 -7.47
CA ALA A 67 8.91 -8.73 -6.18
C ALA A 67 7.65 -7.84 -6.17
N THR A 68 6.52 -8.39 -5.74
CA THR A 68 5.27 -7.63 -5.57
C THR A 68 4.67 -7.90 -4.20
N CYS A 69 4.45 -6.85 -3.42
CA CYS A 69 3.80 -6.90 -2.11
C CYS A 69 2.41 -6.28 -2.17
N THR A 70 1.41 -6.96 -1.63
CA THR A 70 0.01 -6.48 -1.57
C THR A 70 -0.59 -6.76 -0.20
N GLY A 71 -1.67 -6.06 0.16
CA GLY A 71 -2.36 -6.24 1.44
C GLY A 71 -1.71 -5.55 2.64
N LEU A 72 -2.39 -5.57 3.78
CA LEU A 72 -1.96 -4.87 5.01
C LEU A 72 -1.21 -5.80 5.95
N GLY A 73 -0.04 -5.36 6.41
CA GLY A 73 0.75 -6.06 7.43
C GLY A 73 1.84 -6.97 6.86
N ASN A 74 2.37 -6.67 5.68
CA ASN A 74 3.56 -7.37 5.19
C ASN A 74 4.74 -7.03 6.10
N THR A 75 5.45 -8.05 6.57
CA THR A 75 6.63 -7.90 7.43
C THR A 75 7.92 -8.34 6.75
N ASP A 76 7.85 -8.62 5.46
CA ASP A 76 9.01 -9.10 4.71
C ASP A 76 10.04 -7.98 4.52
N HIS A 77 11.31 -8.35 4.62
CA HIS A 77 12.43 -7.50 4.24
C HIS A 77 12.83 -7.83 2.79
N ILE A 78 12.75 -6.86 1.89
CA ILE A 78 13.05 -7.05 0.48
C ILE A 78 14.51 -6.67 0.22
N ASN A 79 15.30 -7.59 -0.30
CA ASN A 79 16.72 -7.32 -0.58
C ASN A 79 17.18 -7.88 -1.93
N ALA A 80 17.98 -7.08 -2.62
CA ALA A 80 18.68 -7.44 -3.84
C ALA A 80 20.15 -7.03 -3.71
N THR A 81 21.07 -7.97 -3.96
CA THR A 81 22.53 -7.72 -3.84
C THR A 81 23.24 -8.05 -5.14
N GLY A 82 23.95 -7.08 -5.73
CA GLY A 82 24.71 -7.23 -6.98
C GLY A 82 23.88 -7.51 -8.24
N GLY A 83 22.54 -7.53 -8.11
CA GLY A 83 21.61 -7.86 -9.19
C GLY A 83 21.40 -6.71 -10.18
N SER A 84 20.85 -7.03 -11.35
CA SER A 84 20.45 -6.04 -12.36
C SER A 84 19.02 -6.26 -12.82
N ASN A 85 18.34 -5.18 -13.23
CA ASN A 85 16.95 -5.23 -13.69
C ASN A 85 15.98 -5.86 -12.68
N VAL A 86 16.25 -5.71 -11.38
CA VAL A 86 15.34 -6.14 -10.32
C VAL A 86 14.18 -5.15 -10.24
N THR A 87 12.96 -5.62 -10.06
CA THR A 87 11.80 -4.75 -9.84
C THR A 87 11.12 -5.08 -8.53
N VAL A 88 10.86 -4.07 -7.70
CA VAL A 88 10.10 -4.18 -6.46
C VAL A 88 8.88 -3.27 -6.57
N ASN A 89 7.70 -3.85 -6.44
CA ASN A 89 6.42 -3.14 -6.42
C ASN A 89 5.75 -3.34 -5.06
N VAL A 90 5.52 -2.25 -4.34
CA VAL A 90 4.73 -2.28 -3.10
C VAL A 90 3.38 -1.65 -3.38
N GLY A 91 2.33 -2.46 -3.24
CA GLY A 91 0.94 -2.12 -3.54
C GLY A 91 0.57 -2.33 -4.99
N ASP A 92 -0.72 -2.57 -5.21
CA ASP A 92 -1.39 -2.77 -6.50
C ASP A 92 -2.47 -1.70 -6.78
N GLY A 93 -2.43 -0.61 -6.01
CA GLY A 93 -3.45 0.44 -6.01
C GLY A 93 -4.49 0.28 -4.89
N THR A 94 -4.49 -0.83 -4.16
CA THR A 94 -5.23 -1.00 -2.90
C THR A 94 -4.36 -0.67 -1.69
N ALA A 95 -4.99 -0.53 -0.52
CA ALA A 95 -4.29 -0.25 0.73
C ALA A 95 -3.28 -1.37 1.04
N THR A 96 -2.00 -1.02 1.08
CA THR A 96 -0.90 -1.96 1.30
C THR A 96 0.06 -1.41 2.34
N SER A 97 0.56 -2.26 3.25
CA SER A 97 1.64 -1.88 4.15
C SER A 97 2.76 -2.90 4.15
N LEU A 98 4.00 -2.41 4.05
CA LEU A 98 5.26 -3.14 4.18
C LEU A 98 6.03 -2.55 5.36
N MET A 99 6.07 -3.29 6.46
CA MET A 99 6.63 -2.88 7.74
C MET A 99 7.45 -4.03 8.35
N PRO A 100 8.63 -4.33 7.78
CA PRO A 100 9.51 -5.31 8.38
C PRO A 100 9.95 -4.87 9.77
N GLY A 101 10.37 -5.86 10.56
CA GLY A 101 10.85 -5.65 11.93
C GLY A 101 12.05 -4.70 12.00
N ALA A 102 12.36 -4.31 13.23
CA ALA A 102 13.39 -3.31 13.54
C ALA A 102 14.79 -3.66 13.01
N GLY A 103 15.54 -2.63 12.62
CA GLY A 103 17.00 -2.66 12.40
C GLY A 103 17.46 -3.02 10.98
N ILE A 104 16.55 -3.24 10.04
CA ILE A 104 16.88 -3.49 8.63
C ILE A 104 15.91 -2.70 7.74
N PRO A 105 16.40 -1.89 6.78
CA PRO A 105 15.55 -1.15 5.86
C PRO A 105 14.50 -2.03 5.17
N ALA A 106 13.34 -1.49 4.82
CA ALA A 106 12.28 -2.31 4.23
C ALA A 106 12.62 -2.85 2.83
N VAL A 107 13.22 -2.00 1.99
CA VAL A 107 13.73 -2.37 0.68
C VAL A 107 15.20 -1.99 0.56
N VAL A 108 16.07 -2.96 0.32
CA VAL A 108 17.52 -2.75 0.14
C VAL A 108 17.94 -3.16 -1.25
N PHE A 109 18.52 -2.21 -1.96
CA PHE A 109 19.22 -2.41 -3.22
C PHE A 109 20.70 -2.15 -2.98
N ASP A 110 21.46 -3.25 -2.89
CA ASP A 110 22.86 -3.24 -2.53
C ASP A 110 23.74 -3.60 -3.73
N GLY A 111 24.51 -2.66 -4.26
CA GLY A 111 25.32 -2.87 -5.47
C GLY A 111 24.49 -3.24 -6.72
N THR A 112 23.20 -2.89 -6.73
CA THR A 112 22.28 -3.23 -7.83
C THR A 112 22.41 -2.25 -8.99
N SER A 113 22.02 -2.66 -10.20
CA SER A 113 22.00 -1.75 -11.35
C SER A 113 20.74 -1.82 -12.20
N ASN A 114 20.34 -0.69 -12.79
CA ASN A 114 19.20 -0.59 -13.70
C ASN A 114 17.89 -1.19 -13.13
N SER A 115 17.74 -1.12 -11.80
CA SER A 115 16.65 -1.76 -11.07
C SER A 115 15.63 -0.71 -10.61
N ASN A 116 14.42 -1.15 -10.27
CA ASN A 116 13.30 -0.27 -9.97
C ASN A 116 12.63 -0.62 -8.63
N VAL A 117 12.37 0.38 -7.81
CA VAL A 117 11.49 0.29 -6.64
C VAL A 117 10.33 1.24 -6.86
N THR A 118 9.10 0.73 -6.75
CA THR A 118 7.89 1.54 -6.83
C THR A 118 7.02 1.29 -5.60
N VAL A 119 6.75 2.35 -4.85
CA VAL A 119 5.73 2.37 -3.80
C VAL A 119 4.48 3.00 -4.42
N ASN A 120 3.47 2.18 -4.65
CA ASN A 120 2.27 2.55 -5.39
C ASN A 120 1.29 3.37 -4.53
N ASN A 121 0.31 3.99 -5.20
CA ASN A 121 -0.75 4.75 -4.53
C ASN A 121 -1.43 3.92 -3.43
N GLN A 122 -1.65 4.53 -2.27
CA GLN A 122 -2.20 3.89 -1.05
C GLN A 122 -1.29 2.82 -0.41
N ALA A 123 -0.05 2.67 -0.88
CA ALA A 123 0.94 1.83 -0.21
C ALA A 123 1.76 2.65 0.80
N THR A 124 2.05 2.02 1.93
CA THR A 124 2.99 2.52 2.94
C THR A 124 4.14 1.55 3.07
N VAL A 125 5.37 2.06 2.95
CA VAL A 125 6.59 1.35 3.33
C VAL A 125 7.16 2.11 4.52
N SER A 126 7.20 1.46 5.68
CA SER A 126 7.66 2.10 6.91
C SER A 126 8.59 1.17 7.66
N ASN A 127 9.72 1.68 8.13
CA ASN A 127 10.65 0.93 8.95
C ASN A 127 11.36 1.89 9.93
N ASP A 128 11.99 1.35 10.95
CA ASP A 128 12.77 2.18 11.88
C ASP A 128 14.06 2.69 11.21
N SER A 129 14.74 1.89 10.39
CA SER A 129 15.97 2.28 9.68
C SER A 129 15.70 3.08 8.40
N SER A 130 14.99 2.52 7.43
CA SER A 130 14.58 3.28 6.23
C SER A 130 13.55 2.52 5.42
N ALA A 131 12.71 3.23 4.68
CA ALA A 131 11.80 2.58 3.74
C ALA A 131 12.56 2.02 2.54
N VAL A 132 13.52 2.79 2.01
CA VAL A 132 14.35 2.38 0.88
C VAL A 132 15.82 2.77 1.11
N LEU A 133 16.72 1.81 0.93
CA LEU A 133 18.16 2.01 0.92
C LEU A 133 18.76 1.62 -0.43
N LEU A 134 19.50 2.56 -1.04
CA LEU A 134 20.42 2.29 -2.15
C LEU A 134 21.85 2.36 -1.60
N SER A 135 22.59 1.25 -1.63
CA SER A 135 23.92 1.14 -1.01
C SER A 135 24.98 0.48 -1.90
N ASN A 136 26.25 0.59 -1.46
CA ASN A 136 27.43 -0.12 -1.95
C ASN A 136 27.56 -0.22 -3.48
N GLY A 137 27.50 0.92 -4.16
CA GLY A 137 27.65 0.98 -5.61
C GLY A 137 26.37 0.67 -6.37
N SER A 138 25.20 0.87 -5.75
CA SER A 138 23.93 0.83 -6.47
C SER A 138 23.90 1.95 -7.53
N ASN A 139 23.70 1.59 -8.80
CA ASN A 139 23.85 2.49 -9.93
C ASN A 139 22.67 2.47 -10.92
N SER A 140 22.25 3.65 -11.39
CA SER A 140 21.19 3.78 -12.40
C SER A 140 19.86 3.14 -12.00
N ASN A 141 19.57 3.05 -10.70
CA ASN A 141 18.29 2.55 -10.21
C ASN A 141 17.25 3.67 -10.17
N THR A 142 15.98 3.30 -10.26
CA THR A 142 14.86 4.24 -10.09
C THR A 142 14.06 3.89 -8.85
N VAL A 143 13.86 4.86 -7.97
CA VAL A 143 12.92 4.78 -6.84
C VAL A 143 11.76 5.71 -7.12
N THR A 144 10.53 5.21 -7.06
CA THR A 144 9.31 6.00 -7.26
C THR A 144 8.39 5.86 -6.06
N ILE A 145 8.09 7.00 -5.43
CA ILE A 145 7.03 7.11 -4.43
C ILE A 145 5.83 7.74 -5.13
N ALA A 146 4.83 6.94 -5.48
CA ALA A 146 3.66 7.40 -6.22
C ALA A 146 2.83 8.41 -5.40
N ALA A 147 1.97 9.17 -6.09
CA ALA A 147 1.02 10.05 -5.39
C ALA A 147 0.14 9.20 -4.46
N GLY A 148 -0.10 9.69 -3.24
CA GLY A 148 -0.84 8.95 -2.20
C GLY A 148 -0.06 7.81 -1.54
N ALA A 149 1.20 7.58 -1.91
CA ALA A 149 2.10 6.64 -1.24
C ALA A 149 2.90 7.30 -0.11
N LEU A 150 3.35 6.49 0.84
CA LEU A 150 4.22 6.90 1.94
C LEU A 150 5.45 5.99 2.03
N ALA A 151 6.63 6.59 1.97
CA ALA A 151 7.88 6.00 2.42
C ALA A 151 8.26 6.67 3.76
N GLU A 152 8.43 5.89 4.81
CA GLU A 152 8.59 6.38 6.17
C GLU A 152 9.80 5.78 6.89
N ALA A 153 10.52 6.63 7.61
CA ALA A 153 11.47 6.21 8.65
C ALA A 153 11.00 6.71 10.02
N THR A 154 11.03 5.81 11.00
CA THR A 154 10.55 6.10 12.37
C THR A 154 11.66 6.07 13.42
N GLY A 155 12.85 5.55 13.09
CA GLY A 155 13.98 5.42 14.02
C GLY A 155 14.76 6.71 14.23
N LEU A 156 15.43 6.82 15.38
CA LEU A 156 16.20 8.02 15.73
C LEU A 156 17.36 8.21 14.75
N ALA A 157 17.47 9.41 14.17
CA ALA A 157 18.52 9.77 13.21
C ALA A 157 18.51 8.94 11.91
N GLU A 158 17.38 8.34 11.57
CA GLU A 158 17.20 7.53 10.38
C GLU A 158 16.46 8.27 9.27
N ALA A 159 16.59 7.83 8.02
CA ALA A 159 16.01 8.53 6.87
C ALA A 159 15.02 7.67 6.07
N ALA A 160 13.91 8.23 5.59
CA ALA A 160 12.93 7.44 4.84
C ALA A 160 13.53 6.85 3.55
N ILE A 161 14.32 7.65 2.84
CA ILE A 161 15.10 7.21 1.68
C ILE A 161 16.58 7.53 1.93
N VAL A 162 17.43 6.52 1.80
CA VAL A 162 18.89 6.64 1.94
C VAL A 162 19.57 6.29 0.62
N ILE A 163 20.47 7.16 0.18
CA ILE A 163 21.42 6.91 -0.91
C ILE A 163 22.82 6.99 -0.34
N ASP A 164 23.49 5.85 -0.22
CA ASP A 164 24.83 5.72 0.34
C ASP A 164 25.79 5.05 -0.66
N ASN A 165 26.95 5.66 -0.88
CA ASN A 165 27.97 5.18 -1.84
C ASN A 165 27.40 4.70 -3.18
N SER A 166 26.42 5.44 -3.74
CA SER A 166 25.61 5.00 -4.88
C SER A 166 25.51 6.12 -5.93
N ASN A 167 25.45 5.79 -7.22
CA ASN A 167 25.61 6.80 -8.29
C ASN A 167 24.56 6.73 -9.39
N GLY A 168 24.25 7.88 -9.99
CA GLY A 168 23.37 7.93 -11.17
C GLY A 168 21.94 7.42 -10.94
N ASN A 169 21.50 7.28 -9.68
CA ASN A 169 20.16 6.84 -9.36
C ASN A 169 19.15 7.99 -9.52
N VAL A 170 17.90 7.64 -9.81
CA VAL A 170 16.80 8.58 -9.94
C VAL A 170 15.78 8.31 -8.85
N VAL A 171 15.40 9.33 -8.08
CA VAL A 171 14.35 9.25 -7.08
C VAL A 171 13.21 10.20 -7.45
N ASN A 172 12.03 9.65 -7.67
CA ASN A 172 10.82 10.37 -8.05
C ASN A 172 9.82 10.37 -6.89
N ILE A 173 9.56 11.54 -6.29
CA ILE A 173 8.68 11.69 -5.13
C ILE A 173 7.43 12.44 -5.55
N ARG A 174 6.32 11.71 -5.70
CA ARG A 174 4.98 12.23 -5.96
C ARG A 174 4.07 12.11 -4.73
N GLY A 175 4.37 11.16 -3.84
CA GLY A 175 3.77 11.01 -2.52
C GLY A 175 4.65 11.62 -1.44
N SER A 176 4.84 10.91 -0.32
CA SER A 176 5.62 11.43 0.82
C SER A 176 6.82 10.55 1.13
N ALA A 177 7.99 11.18 1.31
CA ALA A 177 9.15 10.59 1.98
C ALA A 177 9.32 11.28 3.34
N ALA A 178 8.98 10.59 4.43
CA ALA A 178 8.80 11.20 5.74
C ALA A 178 9.64 10.52 6.81
N GLY A 179 10.51 11.28 7.47
CA GLY A 179 10.98 10.95 8.79
C GLY A 179 9.96 11.42 9.83
N THR A 180 9.38 10.52 10.61
CA THR A 180 8.34 10.86 11.62
C THR A 180 8.81 10.65 13.06
N GLY A 181 9.87 9.87 13.26
CA GLY A 181 10.55 9.73 14.55
C GLY A 181 11.34 10.97 14.97
N GLY A 182 11.71 11.06 16.24
CA GLY A 182 12.63 12.12 16.70
C GLY A 182 13.97 12.04 15.96
N GLY A 183 14.55 13.16 15.55
CA GLY A 183 15.84 13.14 14.84
C GLY A 183 15.81 12.60 13.40
N THR A 184 14.66 12.13 12.91
CA THR A 184 14.57 11.51 11.58
C THR A 184 14.74 12.49 10.44
N ILE A 185 15.03 11.90 9.27
CA ILE A 185 15.27 12.57 8.02
C ILE A 185 14.31 12.05 6.94
N GLY A 186 13.89 12.91 6.02
CA GLY A 186 13.07 12.45 4.88
C GLY A 186 13.93 11.78 3.81
N LEU A 187 15.04 12.43 3.46
CA LEU A 187 15.97 11.98 2.43
C LEU A 187 17.41 12.24 2.86
N ARG A 188 18.26 11.23 2.73
CA ARG A 188 19.69 11.31 3.06
C ARG A 188 20.55 10.88 1.87
N LEU A 189 21.52 11.71 1.49
CA LEU A 189 22.55 11.38 0.50
C LEU A 189 23.94 11.50 1.14
N ILE A 190 24.63 10.37 1.26
CA ILE A 190 25.88 10.23 2.03
C ILE A 190 26.96 9.46 1.27
N GLY A 191 28.15 9.40 1.88
CA GLY A 191 29.30 8.69 1.37
C GLY A 191 29.88 9.34 0.11
N THR A 192 30.25 8.51 -0.85
CA THR A 192 30.82 8.89 -2.15
C THR A 192 29.77 9.04 -3.26
N SER A 193 28.48 9.11 -2.90
CA SER A 193 27.37 9.17 -3.84
C SER A 193 27.44 10.39 -4.77
N ALA A 194 27.34 10.21 -6.08
CA ALA A 194 27.38 11.28 -7.07
C ALA A 194 26.47 11.02 -8.28
N GLY A 195 26.07 12.09 -8.98
CA GLY A 195 25.24 12.00 -10.19
C GLY A 195 23.80 11.54 -9.95
N ASN A 196 23.36 11.40 -8.69
CA ASN A 196 21.98 11.05 -8.38
C ASN A 196 21.06 12.25 -8.62
N VAL A 197 19.84 11.98 -9.06
CA VAL A 197 18.81 12.99 -9.32
C VAL A 197 17.58 12.69 -8.50
N VAL A 198 17.23 13.59 -7.59
CA VAL A 198 16.00 13.53 -6.83
C VAL A 198 15.04 14.58 -7.38
N THR A 199 13.84 14.15 -7.76
CA THR A 199 12.77 15.04 -8.23
C THR A 199 11.55 14.89 -7.33
N VAL A 200 11.18 15.97 -6.65
CA VAL A 200 9.94 16.09 -5.88
C VAL A 200 8.92 16.81 -6.75
N TYR A 201 7.86 16.12 -7.13
CA TYR A 201 6.81 16.65 -8.00
C TYR A 201 5.79 17.48 -7.20
N GLN A 202 4.96 18.24 -7.92
CA GLN A 202 3.81 18.90 -7.32
C GLN A 202 2.91 17.87 -6.60
N GLY A 203 2.55 18.15 -5.35
CA GLY A 203 1.82 17.22 -4.49
C GLY A 203 2.71 16.25 -3.70
N GLY A 204 3.97 16.10 -4.11
CA GLY A 204 4.98 15.37 -3.35
C GLY A 204 5.52 16.15 -2.15
N SER A 205 6.05 15.44 -1.15
CA SER A 205 6.69 16.06 0.00
C SER A 205 7.89 15.26 0.52
N ILE A 206 8.85 15.98 1.09
CA ILE A 206 9.90 15.42 1.91
C ILE A 206 9.81 16.07 3.29
N THR A 207 9.75 15.29 4.36
CA THR A 207 9.67 15.79 5.72
C THR A 207 10.56 14.96 6.64
N GLY A 208 11.01 15.55 7.76
CA GLY A 208 11.75 14.84 8.79
C GLY A 208 11.43 15.43 10.15
N GLY A 209 11.51 14.62 11.21
CA GLY A 209 11.35 15.09 12.58
C GLY A 209 12.46 16.04 13.01
N HIS A 210 13.62 16.00 12.34
CA HIS A 210 14.69 16.97 12.48
C HIS A 210 15.02 17.64 11.14
N THR A 211 15.39 16.84 10.12
CA THR A 211 15.81 17.37 8.82
C THR A 211 14.97 16.79 7.67
N GLY A 212 14.42 17.59 6.77
CA GLY A 212 13.79 17.08 5.55
C GLY A 212 14.79 16.40 4.64
N VAL A 213 15.88 17.10 4.30
CA VAL A 213 16.92 16.59 3.41
C VAL A 213 18.31 16.83 3.99
N GLU A 214 19.09 15.76 4.08
CA GLU A 214 20.51 15.81 4.46
C GLU A 214 21.39 15.46 3.26
N TRP A 215 22.32 16.35 2.94
CA TRP A 215 23.12 16.27 1.72
C TRP A 215 24.62 16.38 2.03
N LEU A 216 25.23 15.22 2.29
CA LEU A 216 26.64 15.11 2.69
C LEU A 216 27.55 14.73 1.52
N ALA A 217 26.98 14.36 0.36
CA ALA A 217 27.72 13.97 -0.84
C ALA A 217 27.53 14.96 -2.02
N GLY A 218 28.63 15.43 -2.61
CA GLY A 218 28.64 16.38 -3.73
C GLY A 218 28.24 15.76 -5.09
N GLY A 219 27.91 16.61 -6.08
CA GLY A 219 27.68 16.16 -7.46
C GLY A 219 26.30 15.54 -7.73
N ASN A 220 25.36 15.68 -6.80
CA ASN A 220 23.98 15.21 -6.93
C ASN A 220 23.03 16.40 -7.20
N THR A 221 21.83 16.13 -7.70
CA THR A 221 20.83 17.15 -8.06
C THR A 221 19.51 16.94 -7.32
N LEU A 222 18.93 18.01 -6.77
CA LEU A 222 17.55 18.05 -6.29
C LEU A 222 16.73 19.05 -7.11
N ILE A 223 15.58 18.58 -7.60
CA ILE A 223 14.56 19.40 -8.27
C ILE A 223 13.30 19.30 -7.41
N ASN A 224 12.85 20.41 -6.83
CA ASN A 224 11.70 20.41 -5.93
C ASN A 224 10.60 21.36 -6.42
N ALA A 225 9.48 20.79 -6.83
CA ALA A 225 8.22 21.46 -7.13
C ALA A 225 7.11 21.11 -6.11
N GLY A 226 7.44 20.34 -5.07
CA GLY A 226 6.53 19.90 -4.01
C GLY A 226 6.64 20.73 -2.74
N ARG A 227 6.07 20.22 -1.65
CA ARG A 227 6.15 20.86 -0.33
C ARG A 227 7.47 20.47 0.36
N SER A 228 8.38 21.43 0.49
CA SER A 228 9.55 21.31 1.38
C SER A 228 9.23 21.78 2.80
N PRO A 229 10.00 21.31 3.80
CA PRO A 229 9.98 21.93 5.12
C PRO A 229 10.54 23.37 5.04
N PRO A 230 10.27 24.22 6.05
CA PRO A 230 10.83 25.57 6.11
C PRO A 230 12.37 25.56 5.97
N ALA A 231 12.93 26.64 5.44
CA ALA A 231 14.32 26.75 4.97
C ALA A 231 15.43 26.46 6.01
N SER A 232 15.11 26.30 7.30
CA SER A 232 16.06 26.01 8.39
C SER A 232 16.59 24.56 8.40
N VAL A 233 16.41 23.82 7.31
CA VAL A 233 16.42 22.35 7.28
C VAL A 233 17.24 21.79 6.09
N TRP A 234 18.14 22.61 5.55
CA TRP A 234 19.09 22.20 4.51
C TRP A 234 20.50 22.29 5.08
N GLU A 235 21.07 21.17 5.54
CA GLU A 235 22.52 21.09 5.76
C GLU A 235 23.20 20.69 4.46
N SER A 236 23.96 21.62 3.88
CA SER A 236 24.73 21.38 2.67
C SER A 236 25.93 22.30 2.58
N SER A 237 27.07 21.72 2.21
CA SER A 237 28.29 22.43 1.84
C SER A 237 28.38 22.75 0.33
N ALA A 238 27.42 22.35 -0.51
CA ALA A 238 27.55 22.45 -1.98
C ALA A 238 26.24 22.44 -2.81
N LEU A 239 25.08 22.84 -2.28
CA LEU A 239 23.81 22.74 -3.01
C LEU A 239 23.63 23.86 -4.07
N ARG A 240 23.35 23.45 -5.32
CA ARG A 240 22.60 24.29 -6.27
C ARG A 240 21.11 23.92 -6.20
N CYS A 241 20.39 24.49 -5.24
CA CYS A 241 18.93 24.47 -5.27
C CYS A 241 18.44 25.33 -6.45
N ARG A 242 17.85 24.71 -7.49
CA ARG A 242 17.03 25.46 -8.46
C ARG A 242 15.57 25.33 -8.08
N TYR A 243 15.04 26.34 -7.40
CA TYR A 243 13.60 26.54 -7.30
C TYR A 243 13.11 27.03 -8.67
N ARG A 244 12.20 26.28 -9.31
CA ARG A 244 11.36 26.84 -10.38
C ARG A 244 10.00 27.16 -9.74
N HIS A 245 9.66 28.44 -9.71
CA HIS A 245 8.31 28.91 -9.41
C HIS A 245 7.39 28.70 -10.61
#